data_AF-A0A9W8CQ77-F1
#
_entry.id   AF-A0A9W8CQ77-F1
#
_cell.length_a   1.000
_cell.length_b   1.000
_cell.length_c   1.000
_cell.angle_alpha   90.00
_cell.angle_beta   90.00
_cell.angle_gamma   90.00
#
_symmetry.space_group_name_H-M   'P 1'
#
loop_
_entity.id
_entity.type
_entity.pdbx_description
1 polymer ?
#
loop_
_entity_poly.entity_id
_entity_poly.type
_entity_poly.pdbx_seq_one_letter_code
_entity_poly.pdbx_strand_id
1 'polypeptide(L)'
;MSDVDALRRDTLDPITKLAGSESWVSEQLVRALAARYPVALATTAPALLWMLLLNGGDGTASLVVAHTGMRLDMLEGRFARGLVARRPELSLLEWLSGNGFPFGSTHSACVDTAQLIGWVVASHIEPLRFLAQKGVLLPVRTLVEYAVGHAAPEVVGLLVEHSADHASPLAWSDVLVMACTDGTTRLDVFRFIVRRTEPGLVWSFAASCLAAHAVTDGCAFDKFSTLRDMPRAAEWIVKPIHGRTPIERLCDRLTFENLAHLSPFIREYIELGVPAANMPRVLSGLCK
;
A
#
# COMPACT_ATOMS: atom_id res chain seq x y z
N MET A 1 26.27 7.82 -11.76
CA MET A 1 26.10 7.06 -13.02
C MET A 1 25.62 5.68 -12.60
N SER A 2 24.43 5.25 -13.01
CA SER A 2 23.85 4.03 -12.45
C SER A 2 24.53 2.79 -13.07
N ASP A 3 24.73 1.72 -12.31
CA ASP A 3 25.25 0.43 -12.85
C ASP A 3 24.38 -0.11 -14.00
N VAL A 4 23.13 0.34 -14.11
CA VAL A 4 22.21 0.04 -15.23
C VAL A 4 22.68 0.71 -16.54
N ASP A 5 23.28 1.89 -16.46
CA ASP A 5 23.90 2.56 -17.61
C ASP A 5 25.19 1.86 -18.06
N ALA A 6 25.81 1.06 -17.18
CA ALA A 6 26.96 0.21 -17.50
C ALA A 6 26.52 -1.09 -18.19
N LEU A 7 25.47 -1.76 -17.69
CA LEU A 7 24.87 -2.93 -18.36
C LEU A 7 24.35 -2.58 -19.77
N ARG A 8 23.76 -1.39 -19.92
CA ARG A 8 23.36 -0.86 -21.23
C ARG A 8 24.57 -0.60 -22.14
N ARG A 9 25.67 -0.05 -21.62
CA ARG A 9 26.85 0.23 -22.45
C ARG A 9 27.64 -0.99 -22.85
N ASP A 10 27.79 -1.98 -21.98
CA ASP A 10 28.69 -3.11 -22.26
C ASP A 10 28.01 -4.23 -23.07
N THR A 11 26.68 -4.38 -22.97
CA THR A 11 25.95 -5.46 -23.65
C THR A 11 25.09 -4.98 -24.82
N LEU A 12 24.56 -3.75 -24.77
CA LEU A 12 23.70 -3.22 -25.84
C LEU A 12 24.43 -2.40 -26.89
N ASP A 13 25.65 -1.86 -26.65
CA ASP A 13 26.36 -1.04 -27.65
C ASP A 13 26.59 -1.74 -29.00
N PRO A 14 26.99 -3.02 -29.07
CA PRO A 14 27.17 -3.70 -30.36
C PRO A 14 25.85 -3.81 -31.13
N ILE A 15 24.73 -4.02 -30.42
CA ILE A 15 23.40 -4.25 -31.00
C ILE A 15 22.71 -2.92 -31.36
N THR A 16 22.87 -1.89 -30.52
CA THR A 16 22.32 -0.54 -30.76
C THR A 16 23.11 0.21 -31.84
N LYS A 17 24.44 0.03 -31.94
CA LYS A 17 25.26 0.56 -33.05
C LYS A 17 24.89 -0.04 -34.41
N LEU A 18 24.40 -1.28 -34.44
CA LEU A 18 23.94 -1.94 -35.67
C LEU A 18 22.59 -1.43 -36.19
N ALA A 19 21.78 -0.75 -35.36
CA ALA A 19 20.35 -0.73 -35.59
C ALA A 19 19.68 0.64 -35.78
N GLY A 20 20.24 1.74 -35.28
CA GLY A 20 19.74 3.10 -35.57
C GLY A 20 18.29 3.46 -35.18
N SER A 21 17.45 2.52 -34.71
CA SER A 21 16.09 2.76 -34.19
C SER A 21 15.67 1.66 -33.21
N GLU A 22 14.69 1.94 -32.34
CA GLU A 22 14.21 1.05 -31.27
C GLU A 22 13.16 0.01 -31.73
N SER A 23 12.77 -0.03 -33.02
CA SER A 23 11.58 -0.76 -33.51
C SER A 23 11.81 -1.94 -34.46
N TRP A 24 13.05 -2.38 -34.67
CA TRP A 24 13.40 -3.36 -35.71
C TRP A 24 13.40 -4.83 -35.27
N VAL A 25 13.35 -5.12 -33.96
CA VAL A 25 13.40 -6.50 -33.46
C VAL A 25 12.03 -7.16 -33.63
N SER A 26 11.84 -7.80 -34.78
CA SER A 26 10.62 -8.53 -35.15
C SER A 26 10.68 -10.00 -34.75
N GLU A 27 9.52 -10.66 -34.67
CA GLU A 27 9.45 -12.11 -34.48
C GLU A 27 10.26 -12.88 -35.54
N GLN A 28 10.22 -12.43 -36.80
CA GLN A 28 10.93 -13.06 -37.90
C GLN A 28 12.45 -13.02 -37.69
N LEU A 29 12.97 -11.88 -37.21
CA LEU A 29 14.38 -11.75 -36.88
C LEU A 29 14.77 -12.69 -35.74
N VAL A 30 13.99 -12.75 -34.66
CA VAL A 30 14.27 -13.66 -33.53
C VAL A 30 14.29 -15.11 -33.99
N ARG A 31 13.33 -15.54 -34.81
CA ARG A 31 13.30 -16.89 -35.39
C ARG A 31 14.52 -17.17 -36.29
N ALA A 32 14.93 -16.19 -37.10
CA ALA A 32 16.12 -16.32 -37.95
C ALA A 32 17.42 -16.42 -37.13
N LEU A 33 17.56 -15.62 -36.07
CA LEU A 33 18.68 -15.68 -35.14
C LEU A 33 18.70 -17.01 -34.39
N ALA A 34 17.56 -17.50 -33.92
CA ALA A 34 17.45 -18.80 -33.26
C ALA A 34 17.90 -19.95 -34.17
N ALA A 35 17.53 -19.92 -35.44
CA ALA A 35 17.86 -20.96 -36.40
C ALA A 35 19.34 -20.95 -36.84
N ARG A 36 19.95 -19.76 -36.98
CA ARG A 36 21.29 -19.60 -37.58
C ARG A 36 22.40 -19.31 -36.57
N TYR A 37 22.07 -18.65 -35.46
CA TYR A 37 23.02 -18.13 -34.47
C TYR A 37 22.51 -18.33 -33.03
N PRO A 38 22.19 -19.56 -32.59
CA PRO A 38 21.57 -19.82 -31.29
C PRO A 38 22.42 -19.34 -30.10
N VAL A 39 23.75 -19.49 -30.19
CA VAL A 39 24.67 -19.02 -29.14
C VAL A 39 24.63 -17.50 -29.01
N ALA A 40 24.65 -16.77 -30.14
CA ALA A 40 24.61 -15.31 -30.13
C ALA A 40 23.28 -14.81 -29.58
N LEU A 41 22.15 -15.46 -29.93
CA LEU A 41 20.84 -15.15 -29.38
C LEU A 41 20.82 -15.37 -27.86
N ALA A 42 21.36 -16.48 -27.37
CA ALA A 42 21.41 -16.77 -25.93
C ALA A 42 22.28 -15.75 -25.15
N THR A 43 23.45 -15.37 -25.68
CA THR A 43 24.34 -14.38 -25.06
C THR A 43 23.70 -12.99 -25.00
N THR A 44 22.93 -12.61 -26.02
CA THR A 44 22.31 -11.29 -26.13
C THR A 44 20.88 -11.21 -25.58
N ALA A 45 20.32 -12.34 -25.14
CA ALA A 45 18.95 -12.45 -24.66
C ALA A 45 18.57 -11.46 -23.55
N PRO A 46 19.37 -11.22 -22.47
CA PRO A 46 18.97 -10.29 -21.42
C PRO A 46 18.78 -8.87 -21.96
N ALA A 47 19.71 -8.43 -22.81
CA ALA A 47 19.71 -7.12 -23.44
C ALA A 47 18.52 -6.96 -24.40
N LEU A 48 18.24 -7.99 -25.23
CA LEU A 48 17.07 -8.02 -26.11
C LEU A 48 15.75 -7.99 -25.32
N LEU A 49 15.64 -8.78 -24.24
CA LEU A 49 14.45 -8.80 -23.39
C LEU A 49 14.21 -7.44 -22.74
N TRP A 50 15.26 -6.80 -22.22
CA TRP A 50 15.15 -5.45 -21.65
C TRP A 50 14.57 -4.46 -22.65
N MET A 51 15.11 -4.42 -23.87
CA MET A 51 14.63 -3.50 -24.91
C MET A 51 13.20 -3.82 -25.34
N LEU A 52 12.90 -5.09 -25.60
CA LEU A 52 11.57 -5.50 -26.07
C LEU A 52 10.49 -5.19 -25.04
N LEU A 53 10.72 -5.52 -23.77
CA LEU A 53 9.73 -5.33 -22.71
C LEU A 53 9.50 -3.84 -22.38
N LEU A 54 10.52 -2.98 -22.49
CA LEU A 54 10.32 -1.53 -22.33
C LEU A 54 9.53 -0.90 -23.48
N ASN A 55 9.48 -1.55 -24.64
CA ASN A 55 8.78 -1.05 -25.83
C ASN A 55 7.48 -1.82 -26.14
N GLY A 56 6.96 -2.62 -25.19
CA GLY A 56 5.72 -3.38 -25.36
C GLY A 56 5.82 -4.58 -26.32
N GLY A 57 7.04 -5.02 -26.65
CA GLY A 57 7.32 -6.17 -27.50
C GLY A 57 7.16 -7.52 -26.80
N ASP A 58 6.11 -7.70 -25.99
CA ASP A 58 5.91 -8.83 -25.08
C ASP A 58 5.87 -10.17 -25.82
N GLY A 59 5.22 -10.23 -26.99
CA GLY A 59 5.18 -11.43 -27.84
C GLY A 59 6.57 -11.82 -28.38
N THR A 60 7.32 -10.84 -28.89
CA THR A 60 8.69 -11.06 -29.36
C THR A 60 9.61 -11.45 -28.19
N ALA A 61 9.43 -10.86 -27.01
CA ALA A 61 10.19 -11.21 -25.81
C ALA A 61 9.94 -12.68 -25.41
N SER A 62 8.69 -13.16 -25.47
CA SER A 62 8.38 -14.57 -25.21
C SER A 62 9.06 -15.51 -26.20
N LEU A 63 9.19 -15.13 -27.48
CA LEU A 63 9.96 -15.92 -28.45
C LEU A 63 11.45 -15.99 -28.07
N VAL A 64 12.03 -14.89 -27.58
CA VAL A 64 13.42 -14.89 -27.10
C VAL A 64 13.58 -15.86 -25.94
N VAL A 65 12.70 -15.84 -24.93
CA VAL A 65 12.72 -16.80 -23.82
C VAL A 65 12.60 -18.23 -24.32
N ALA A 66 11.62 -18.51 -25.17
CA ALA A 66 11.35 -19.86 -25.69
C ALA A 66 12.52 -20.43 -26.50
N HIS A 67 13.15 -19.62 -27.36
CA HIS A 67 14.26 -20.08 -28.21
C HIS A 67 15.60 -20.19 -27.48
N THR A 68 15.79 -19.44 -26.40
CA THR A 68 17.04 -19.47 -25.64
C THR A 68 17.00 -20.45 -24.47
N GLY A 69 15.82 -20.88 -24.04
CA GLY A 69 15.65 -21.65 -22.80
C GLY A 69 16.09 -20.84 -21.57
N MET A 70 16.14 -19.51 -21.69
CA MET A 70 16.61 -18.64 -20.62
C MET A 70 15.68 -18.75 -19.43
N ARG A 71 16.27 -19.04 -18.26
CA ARG A 71 15.52 -19.01 -17.02
C ARG A 71 15.52 -17.59 -16.46
N LEU A 72 14.34 -16.99 -16.34
CA LEU A 72 14.18 -15.61 -15.87
C LEU A 72 14.59 -15.44 -14.39
N ASP A 73 14.65 -16.52 -13.62
CA ASP A 73 15.12 -16.51 -12.23
C ASP A 73 16.64 -16.38 -12.10
N MET A 74 17.39 -16.71 -13.15
CA MET A 74 18.83 -16.48 -13.21
C MET A 74 19.18 -15.07 -13.68
N LEU A 75 18.21 -14.31 -14.18
CA LEU A 75 18.41 -12.88 -14.41
C LEU A 75 18.56 -12.22 -13.04
N GLU A 76 19.57 -11.35 -12.89
CA GLU A 76 19.77 -10.64 -11.65
C GLU A 76 18.46 -10.00 -11.18
N GLY A 77 18.12 -10.07 -9.89
CA GLY A 77 16.91 -9.44 -9.35
C GLY A 77 16.84 -7.92 -9.63
N ARG A 78 17.94 -7.29 -10.07
CA ARG A 78 17.99 -5.92 -10.61
C ARG A 78 17.25 -5.77 -11.94
N PHE A 79 17.27 -6.78 -12.81
CA PHE A 79 16.60 -6.79 -14.11
C PHE A 79 15.08 -6.65 -13.93
N ALA A 80 14.47 -7.57 -13.16
CA ALA A 80 13.03 -7.54 -12.92
C ALA A 80 12.61 -6.26 -12.21
N ARG A 81 13.34 -5.83 -11.17
CA ARG A 81 13.09 -4.54 -10.49
C ARG A 81 13.18 -3.35 -11.42
N GLY A 82 14.20 -3.30 -12.28
CA GLY A 82 14.38 -2.21 -13.23
C GLY A 82 13.25 -2.14 -14.26
N LEU A 83 12.76 -3.29 -14.72
CA LEU A 83 11.62 -3.35 -15.63
C LEU A 83 10.33 -2.91 -14.93
N VAL A 84 10.04 -3.47 -13.75
CA VAL A 84 8.80 -3.15 -13.01
C VAL A 84 8.80 -1.69 -12.57
N ALA A 85 9.95 -1.12 -12.20
CA ALA A 85 10.08 0.31 -11.89
C ALA A 85 9.76 1.22 -13.09
N ARG A 86 10.05 0.78 -14.32
CA ARG A 86 9.80 1.56 -15.55
C ARG A 86 8.44 1.28 -16.17
N ARG A 87 7.90 0.09 -15.97
CA ARG A 87 6.63 -0.37 -16.51
C ARG A 87 5.83 -1.07 -15.40
N PRO A 88 5.24 -0.31 -14.47
CA PRO A 88 4.55 -0.84 -13.28
C PRO A 88 3.17 -1.46 -13.58
N GLU A 89 3.00 -1.97 -14.79
CA GLU A 89 1.73 -2.47 -15.29
C GLU A 89 1.53 -3.93 -14.91
N LEU A 90 0.26 -4.31 -14.67
CA LEU A 90 -0.11 -5.70 -14.45
C LEU A 90 0.34 -6.60 -15.61
N SER A 91 0.25 -6.11 -16.85
CA SER A 91 0.65 -6.82 -18.07
C SER A 91 2.09 -7.36 -17.99
N LEU A 92 3.03 -6.60 -17.43
CA LEU A 92 4.42 -7.01 -17.27
C LEU A 92 4.53 -8.14 -16.25
N LEU A 93 3.83 -8.02 -15.12
CA LEU A 93 3.86 -9.02 -14.06
C LEU A 93 3.26 -10.34 -14.54
N GLU A 94 2.15 -10.27 -15.28
CA GLU A 94 1.53 -11.41 -15.95
C GLU A 94 2.48 -12.05 -16.96
N TRP A 95 3.15 -11.25 -17.79
CA TRP A 95 4.16 -11.74 -18.73
C TRP A 95 5.30 -12.45 -18.03
N LEU A 96 5.87 -11.84 -16.98
CA LEU A 96 6.94 -12.44 -16.17
C LEU A 96 6.49 -13.79 -15.60
N SER A 97 5.28 -13.85 -15.02
CA SER A 97 4.73 -15.11 -14.49
C SER A 97 4.49 -16.14 -15.59
N GLY A 98 3.98 -15.74 -16.75
CA GLY A 98 3.72 -16.62 -17.89
C GLY A 98 4.99 -17.22 -18.50
N ASN A 99 6.11 -16.50 -18.38
CA ASN A 99 7.43 -16.95 -18.84
C ASN A 99 8.29 -17.55 -17.70
N GLY A 100 7.66 -17.94 -16.58
CA GLY A 100 8.30 -18.75 -15.53
C GLY A 100 9.10 -17.98 -14.47
N PHE A 101 8.88 -16.67 -14.31
CA PHE A 101 9.54 -15.90 -13.25
C PHE A 101 8.99 -16.28 -11.84
N PRO A 102 9.86 -16.61 -10.85
CA PRO A 102 9.44 -17.15 -9.57
C PRO A 102 9.24 -16.07 -8.49
N PHE A 103 8.08 -15.41 -8.50
CA PHE A 103 7.68 -14.36 -7.55
C PHE A 103 7.80 -14.74 -6.05
N GLY A 104 7.49 -15.98 -5.67
CA GLY A 104 7.45 -16.41 -4.26
C GLY A 104 8.78 -16.87 -3.66
N SER A 105 9.90 -16.79 -4.40
CA SER A 105 11.20 -17.24 -3.86
C SER A 105 11.85 -16.14 -3.02
N THR A 106 12.49 -16.51 -1.90
CA THR A 106 13.18 -15.62 -0.94
C THR A 106 14.30 -14.77 -1.55
N HIS A 107 14.64 -14.99 -2.82
CA HIS A 107 15.67 -14.25 -3.57
C HIS A 107 15.09 -13.29 -4.62
N SER A 108 13.76 -13.20 -4.75
CA SER A 108 13.09 -12.63 -5.92
C SER A 108 12.00 -11.59 -5.59
N ALA A 109 12.30 -10.61 -4.74
CA ALA A 109 11.47 -9.42 -4.70
C ALA A 109 11.74 -8.56 -5.96
N CYS A 110 11.00 -8.82 -7.03
CA CYS A 110 11.01 -8.01 -8.26
C CYS A 110 10.44 -6.60 -8.06
N VAL A 111 9.93 -6.29 -6.88
CA VAL A 111 9.39 -5.00 -6.48
C VAL A 111 9.98 -4.68 -5.11
N ASP A 112 10.46 -3.45 -4.93
CA ASP A 112 10.91 -2.98 -3.61
C ASP A 112 9.78 -2.32 -2.82
N THR A 113 10.00 -2.14 -1.51
CA THR A 113 9.01 -1.53 -0.62
C THR A 113 8.60 -0.12 -1.06
N ALA A 114 9.52 0.68 -1.60
CA ALA A 114 9.22 2.05 -2.02
C ALA A 114 8.27 2.05 -3.21
N GLN A 115 8.46 1.13 -4.16
CA GLN A 115 7.55 0.94 -5.29
C GLN A 115 6.17 0.43 -4.85
N LEU A 116 6.11 -0.51 -3.91
CA LEU A 116 4.85 -0.98 -3.33
C LEU A 116 4.08 0.17 -2.65
N ILE A 117 4.77 1.02 -1.88
CA ILE A 117 4.17 2.22 -1.28
C ILE A 117 3.63 3.15 -2.37
N GLY A 118 4.38 3.38 -3.44
CA GLY A 118 3.93 4.18 -4.59
C GLY A 118 2.63 3.65 -5.20
N TRP A 119 2.52 2.34 -5.36
CA TRP A 119 1.29 1.69 -5.85
C TRP A 119 0.12 1.80 -4.89
N VAL A 120 0.37 1.66 -3.58
CA VAL A 120 -0.65 1.85 -2.54
C VAL A 120 -1.20 3.28 -2.58
N VAL A 121 -0.32 4.28 -2.57
CA VAL A 121 -0.71 5.70 -2.61
C VAL A 121 -1.48 6.02 -3.90
N ALA A 122 -1.04 5.47 -5.03
CA ALA A 122 -1.75 5.61 -6.31
C ALA A 122 -3.02 4.74 -6.42
N SER A 123 -3.34 3.94 -5.40
CA SER A 123 -4.45 2.97 -5.40
C SER A 123 -4.41 1.97 -6.56
N HIS A 124 -3.22 1.57 -6.99
CA HIS A 124 -3.00 0.52 -8.00
C HIS A 124 -3.23 -0.86 -7.38
N ILE A 125 -4.48 -1.23 -7.22
CA ILE A 125 -4.88 -2.45 -6.51
C ILE A 125 -4.52 -3.74 -7.28
N GLU A 126 -4.56 -3.72 -8.61
CA GLU A 126 -4.37 -4.94 -9.41
C GLU A 126 -2.94 -5.51 -9.34
N PRO A 127 -1.87 -4.71 -9.49
CA PRO A 127 -0.51 -5.20 -9.26
C PRO A 127 -0.30 -5.76 -7.85
N LEU A 128 -0.88 -5.13 -6.82
CA LEU A 128 -0.78 -5.60 -5.44
C LEU A 128 -1.48 -6.94 -5.25
N ARG A 129 -2.71 -7.07 -5.78
CA ARG A 129 -3.49 -8.32 -5.75
C ARG A 129 -2.76 -9.44 -6.48
N PHE A 130 -2.20 -9.16 -7.64
CA PHE A 130 -1.42 -10.13 -8.40
C PHE A 130 -0.23 -10.64 -7.60
N LEU A 131 0.60 -9.75 -7.04
CA LEU A 131 1.77 -10.15 -6.24
C LEU A 131 1.35 -11.04 -5.06
N ALA A 132 0.28 -10.65 -4.38
CA ALA A 132 -0.20 -11.37 -3.22
C ALA A 132 -0.73 -12.77 -3.59
N GLN A 133 -1.46 -12.90 -4.71
CA GLN A 133 -1.87 -14.20 -5.28
C GLN A 133 -0.69 -15.08 -5.70
N LYS A 134 0.45 -14.49 -6.05
CA LYS A 134 1.68 -15.21 -6.37
C LYS A 134 2.50 -15.59 -5.13
N GLY A 135 1.97 -15.36 -3.93
CA GLY A 135 2.63 -15.68 -2.66
C GLY A 135 3.81 -14.75 -2.35
N VAL A 136 3.84 -13.56 -2.93
CA VAL A 136 4.84 -12.54 -2.58
C VAL A 136 4.53 -12.02 -1.18
N LEU A 137 5.50 -12.13 -0.27
CA LEU A 137 5.36 -11.61 1.08
C LEU A 137 5.38 -10.08 1.05
N LEU A 138 4.22 -9.46 1.24
CA LEU A 138 4.09 -8.00 1.28
C LEU A 138 4.44 -7.48 2.69
N PRO A 139 5.09 -6.30 2.83
CA PRO A 139 5.29 -5.64 4.12
C PRO A 139 3.98 -4.98 4.58
N VAL A 140 2.95 -5.80 4.84
CA VAL A 140 1.55 -5.37 4.97
C VAL A 140 1.37 -4.22 5.96
N ARG A 141 1.96 -4.31 7.17
CA ARG A 141 1.83 -3.25 8.18
C ARG A 141 2.32 -1.90 7.64
N THR A 142 3.50 -1.86 7.03
CA THR A 142 4.03 -0.65 6.42
C THR A 142 3.11 -0.17 5.29
N LEU A 143 2.62 -1.06 4.44
CA LEU A 143 1.72 -0.67 3.35
C LEU A 143 0.39 -0.10 3.88
N VAL A 144 -0.17 -0.65 4.96
CA VAL A 144 -1.40 -0.17 5.59
C VAL A 144 -1.20 1.21 6.23
N GLU A 145 -0.06 1.47 6.86
CA GLU A 145 0.27 2.80 7.41
C GLU A 145 0.18 3.90 6.33
N TYR A 146 0.64 3.63 5.10
CA TYR A 146 0.46 4.57 3.98
C TYR A 146 -0.96 4.56 3.41
N ALA A 147 -1.57 3.38 3.28
CA ALA A 147 -2.88 3.21 2.67
C ALA A 147 -3.99 3.98 3.41
N VAL A 148 -3.94 3.96 4.75
CA VAL A 148 -4.97 4.57 5.61
C VAL A 148 -5.09 6.09 5.38
N GLY A 149 -3.98 6.78 5.14
CA GLY A 149 -3.98 8.22 4.82
C GLY A 149 -4.26 8.56 3.35
N HIS A 150 -3.90 7.67 2.41
CA HIS A 150 -3.69 8.08 1.02
C HIS A 150 -4.47 7.27 -0.02
N ALA A 151 -4.86 6.03 0.29
CA ALA A 151 -5.39 5.10 -0.69
C ALA A 151 -6.92 5.03 -0.69
N ALA A 152 -7.46 4.34 -1.70
CA ALA A 152 -8.86 3.91 -1.70
C ALA A 152 -9.09 2.83 -0.62
N PRO A 153 -10.30 2.77 -0.01
CA PRO A 153 -10.60 1.82 1.05
C PRO A 153 -10.36 0.34 0.67
N GLU A 154 -10.56 -0.01 -0.59
CA GLU A 154 -10.40 -1.36 -1.13
C GLU A 154 -8.94 -1.84 -1.04
N VAL A 155 -7.96 -0.92 -1.11
CA VAL A 155 -6.54 -1.24 -0.95
C VAL A 155 -6.25 -1.64 0.50
N VAL A 156 -6.83 -0.92 1.47
CA VAL A 156 -6.73 -1.29 2.89
C VAL A 156 -7.34 -2.68 3.12
N GLY A 157 -8.53 -2.92 2.54
CA GLY A 157 -9.18 -4.23 2.57
C GLY A 157 -8.29 -5.36 2.04
N LEU A 158 -7.75 -5.19 0.83
CA LEU A 158 -6.86 -6.16 0.20
C LEU A 158 -5.66 -6.50 1.10
N LEU A 159 -5.01 -5.47 1.65
CA LEU A 159 -3.80 -5.63 2.47
C LEU A 159 -4.10 -6.37 3.78
N VAL A 160 -5.19 -6.01 4.47
CA VAL A 160 -5.60 -6.65 5.72
C VAL A 160 -5.98 -8.12 5.48
N GLU A 161 -6.72 -8.41 4.40
CA GLU A 161 -7.11 -9.77 4.02
C GLU A 161 -5.87 -10.65 3.75
N HIS A 162 -4.86 -10.13 3.05
CA HIS A 162 -3.61 -10.87 2.79
C HIS A 162 -2.69 -10.98 4.01
N SER A 163 -2.88 -10.14 5.04
CA SER A 163 -2.10 -10.25 6.27
C SER A 163 -2.33 -11.57 7.02
N ALA A 164 -3.47 -12.24 6.77
CA ALA A 164 -3.86 -13.48 7.45
C ALA A 164 -2.84 -14.61 7.28
N ASP A 165 -2.08 -14.60 6.18
CA ASP A 165 -1.09 -15.64 5.87
C ASP A 165 0.29 -15.36 6.51
N HIS A 166 0.43 -14.24 7.23
CA HIS A 166 1.66 -13.88 7.92
C HIS A 166 1.72 -14.43 9.35
N ALA A 167 2.93 -14.59 9.88
CA ALA A 167 3.15 -15.03 11.27
C ALA A 167 2.53 -14.08 12.33
N SER A 168 2.26 -12.83 11.95
CA SER A 168 1.57 -11.85 12.78
C SER A 168 0.51 -11.14 11.93
N PRO A 169 -0.71 -11.70 11.84
CA PRO A 169 -1.81 -11.11 11.08
C PRO A 169 -2.16 -9.71 11.60
N LEU A 170 -2.55 -8.83 10.68
CA LEU A 170 -3.02 -7.50 11.03
C LEU A 170 -4.53 -7.54 11.25
N ALA A 171 -4.99 -7.22 12.46
CA ALA A 171 -6.41 -7.20 12.76
C ALA A 171 -7.04 -5.85 12.39
N TRP A 172 -8.33 -5.84 12.04
CA TRP A 172 -9.10 -4.60 11.82
C TRP A 172 -9.11 -3.67 13.04
N SER A 173 -8.94 -4.21 14.25
CA SER A 173 -8.73 -3.44 15.47
C SER A 173 -7.45 -2.60 15.41
N ASP A 174 -6.35 -3.17 14.90
CA ASP A 174 -5.06 -2.47 14.80
C ASP A 174 -5.15 -1.34 13.77
N VAL A 175 -5.81 -1.62 12.64
CA VAL A 175 -6.02 -0.64 11.57
C VAL A 175 -6.91 0.51 12.03
N LEU A 176 -7.96 0.24 12.81
CA LEU A 176 -8.80 1.27 13.41
C LEU A 176 -8.00 2.20 14.33
N VAL A 177 -7.12 1.64 15.16
CA VAL A 177 -6.26 2.43 16.04
C VAL A 177 -5.29 3.30 15.22
N MET A 178 -4.66 2.76 14.18
CA MET A 178 -3.79 3.53 13.29
C MET A 178 -4.55 4.71 12.67
N ALA A 179 -5.75 4.45 12.14
CA ALA A 179 -6.63 5.45 11.53
C ALA A 179 -7.12 6.55 12.50
N CYS A 180 -7.25 6.23 13.79
CA CYS A 180 -7.57 7.22 14.82
C CYS A 180 -6.36 8.08 15.24
N THR A 181 -5.14 7.62 15.02
CA THR A 181 -3.92 8.36 15.35
C THR A 181 -3.37 9.18 14.16
N ASP A 182 -3.80 8.85 12.95
CA ASP A 182 -3.38 9.51 11.71
C ASP A 182 -4.37 10.62 11.31
N GLY A 183 -3.92 11.87 11.44
CA GLY A 183 -4.68 13.05 11.04
C GLY A 183 -4.90 13.19 9.53
N THR A 184 -4.20 12.40 8.71
CA THR A 184 -4.38 12.38 7.25
C THR A 184 -5.41 11.35 6.78
N THR A 185 -5.89 10.47 7.67
CA THR A 185 -6.88 9.46 7.31
C THR A 185 -8.16 10.09 6.80
N ARG A 186 -8.49 9.78 5.55
CA ARG A 186 -9.72 10.24 4.90
C ARG A 186 -10.96 9.62 5.53
N LEU A 187 -12.06 10.36 5.55
CA LEU A 187 -13.29 9.95 6.22
C LEU A 187 -13.97 8.71 5.59
N ASP A 188 -13.87 8.54 4.27
CA ASP A 188 -14.39 7.36 3.56
C ASP A 188 -13.61 6.08 3.91
N VAL A 189 -12.28 6.17 3.99
CA VAL A 189 -11.40 5.09 4.48
C VAL A 189 -11.70 4.78 5.94
N PHE A 190 -11.83 5.80 6.78
CA PHE A 190 -12.19 5.62 8.19
C PHE A 190 -13.53 4.88 8.35
N ARG A 191 -14.58 5.32 7.65
CA ARG A 191 -15.90 4.67 7.65
C ARG A 191 -15.83 3.21 7.20
N PHE A 192 -15.02 2.93 6.18
CA PHE A 192 -14.80 1.56 5.72
C PHE A 192 -14.14 0.69 6.81
N ILE A 193 -13.10 1.20 7.47
CA ILE A 193 -12.41 0.50 8.56
C ILE A 193 -13.38 0.21 9.70
N VAL A 194 -14.12 1.21 10.19
CA VAL A 194 -15.07 1.03 11.31
C VAL A 194 -16.12 -0.04 10.97
N ARG A 195 -16.63 -0.09 9.73
CA ARG A 195 -17.60 -1.12 9.30
C ARG A 195 -17.03 -2.54 9.33
N ARG A 196 -15.71 -2.69 9.21
CA ARG A 196 -15.02 -3.98 9.24
C ARG A 196 -14.52 -4.35 10.64
N THR A 197 -14.46 -3.41 11.57
CA THR A 197 -14.01 -3.66 12.95
C THR A 197 -15.14 -4.12 13.84
N GLU A 198 -14.95 -5.25 14.54
CA GLU A 198 -15.94 -5.73 15.51
C GLU A 198 -16.09 -4.77 16.71
N PRO A 199 -17.31 -4.53 17.21
CA PRO A 199 -17.53 -3.73 18.41
C PRO A 199 -16.89 -4.32 19.65
N GLY A 200 -16.21 -3.50 20.46
CA GLY A 200 -15.61 -3.94 21.72
C GLY A 200 -14.75 -2.87 22.40
N LEU A 201 -13.88 -3.30 23.31
CA LEU A 201 -12.97 -2.40 24.06
C LEU A 201 -12.07 -1.56 23.15
N VAL A 202 -11.73 -2.07 21.96
CA VAL A 202 -10.94 -1.33 20.96
C VAL A 202 -11.63 -0.03 20.55
N TRP A 203 -12.96 0.09 20.63
CA TRP A 203 -13.66 1.33 20.29
C TRP A 203 -13.46 2.40 21.34
N SER A 204 -13.47 2.03 22.62
CA SER A 204 -13.07 2.94 23.71
C SER A 204 -11.65 3.44 23.46
N PHE A 205 -10.74 2.55 23.03
CA PHE A 205 -9.34 2.88 22.78
C PHE A 205 -9.20 3.77 21.54
N ALA A 206 -9.89 3.44 20.45
CA ALA A 206 -9.96 4.22 19.22
C ALA A 206 -10.51 5.63 19.48
N ALA A 207 -11.59 5.75 20.24
CA ALA A 207 -12.13 7.05 20.64
C ALA A 207 -11.13 7.83 21.51
N SER A 208 -10.43 7.16 22.43
CA SER A 208 -9.38 7.77 23.26
C SER A 208 -8.20 8.28 22.42
N CYS A 209 -7.77 7.51 21.42
CA CYS A 209 -6.74 7.91 20.47
C CYS A 209 -7.21 9.09 19.63
N LEU A 210 -8.40 9.00 19.04
CA LEU A 210 -8.97 10.07 18.24
C LEU A 210 -9.08 11.38 19.05
N ALA A 211 -9.59 11.31 20.27
CA ALA A 211 -9.63 12.44 21.20
C ALA A 211 -8.23 13.03 21.47
N ALA A 212 -7.21 12.19 21.69
CA ALA A 212 -5.85 12.67 21.92
C ALA A 212 -5.23 13.35 20.67
N HIS A 213 -5.67 12.98 19.47
CA HIS A 213 -5.14 13.49 18.20
C HIS A 213 -6.06 14.51 17.50
N ALA A 214 -7.25 14.78 18.07
CA ALA A 214 -8.29 15.58 17.44
C ALA A 214 -7.85 16.99 17.06
N VAL A 215 -6.96 17.59 17.85
CA VAL A 215 -6.41 18.95 17.61
C VAL A 215 -5.67 19.06 16.27
N THR A 216 -5.07 17.96 15.80
CA THR A 216 -4.29 17.89 14.56
C THR A 216 -5.06 17.26 13.40
N ASP A 217 -6.32 16.89 13.61
CA ASP A 217 -7.14 16.16 12.66
C ASP A 217 -8.39 16.96 12.30
N GLY A 218 -8.39 17.56 11.11
CA GLY A 218 -9.51 18.37 10.62
C GLY A 218 -10.82 17.61 10.44
N CYS A 219 -10.78 16.27 10.44
CA CYS A 219 -11.95 15.39 10.33
C CYS A 219 -12.28 14.70 11.65
N ALA A 220 -11.66 15.08 12.77
CA ALA A 220 -11.79 14.38 14.04
C ALA A 220 -13.26 14.23 14.50
N PHE A 221 -14.06 15.28 14.35
CA PHE A 221 -15.48 15.24 14.71
C PHE A 221 -16.28 14.28 13.82
N ASP A 222 -16.03 14.25 12.51
CA ASP A 222 -16.71 13.33 11.60
C ASP A 222 -16.29 11.88 11.82
N LYS A 223 -15.01 11.64 12.13
CA LYS A 223 -14.50 10.32 12.55
C LYS A 223 -15.17 9.88 13.85
N PHE A 224 -15.33 10.80 14.80
CA PHE A 224 -16.01 10.52 16.05
C PHE A 224 -17.49 10.18 15.83
N SER A 225 -18.19 11.00 15.04
CA SER A 225 -19.58 10.75 14.66
C SER A 225 -19.72 9.38 13.99
N THR A 226 -18.75 9.00 13.15
CA THR A 226 -18.71 7.67 12.53
C THR A 226 -18.59 6.55 13.55
N LEU A 227 -17.76 6.71 14.60
CA LEU A 227 -17.70 5.75 15.71
C LEU A 227 -19.01 5.72 16.50
N ARG A 228 -19.63 6.89 16.73
CA ARG A 228 -20.88 7.06 17.48
C ARG A 228 -22.09 6.41 16.80
N ASP A 229 -22.17 6.50 15.47
CA ASP A 229 -23.30 5.99 14.70
C ASP A 229 -23.38 4.46 14.64
N MET A 230 -22.38 3.79 15.19
CA MET A 230 -22.31 2.34 15.14
C MET A 230 -23.09 1.66 16.28
N PRO A 231 -23.52 0.39 16.08
CA PRO A 231 -24.29 -0.34 17.08
C PRO A 231 -23.57 -0.40 18.43
N ARG A 232 -24.28 -0.04 19.51
CA ARG A 232 -23.78 -0.06 20.89
C ARG A 232 -22.58 0.87 21.13
N ALA A 233 -22.28 1.81 20.24
CA ALA A 233 -21.17 2.74 20.42
C ALA A 233 -21.24 3.47 21.77
N ALA A 234 -22.43 3.92 22.17
CA ALA A 234 -22.68 4.56 23.47
C ALA A 234 -22.23 3.72 24.68
N GLU A 235 -22.18 2.39 24.58
CA GLU A 235 -21.68 1.52 25.66
C GLU A 235 -20.15 1.49 25.74
N TRP A 236 -19.45 1.84 24.65
CA TRP A 236 -18.02 1.68 24.51
C TRP A 236 -17.28 3.01 24.47
N ILE A 237 -17.74 3.97 23.68
CA ILE A 237 -17.01 5.23 23.45
C ILE A 237 -16.91 6.09 24.71
N VAL A 238 -17.76 5.84 25.71
CA VAL A 238 -17.74 6.53 27.01
C VAL A 238 -16.96 5.79 28.09
N LYS A 239 -16.55 4.53 27.85
CA LYS A 239 -15.86 3.73 28.87
C LYS A 239 -14.46 4.30 29.16
N PRO A 240 -14.11 4.47 30.44
CA PRO A 240 -12.77 4.91 30.79
C PRO A 240 -11.75 3.80 30.51
N ILE A 241 -10.60 4.19 29.96
CA ILE A 241 -9.42 3.35 29.80
C ILE A 241 -8.31 3.91 30.69
N HIS A 242 -7.80 3.06 31.59
CA HIS A 242 -6.86 3.47 32.63
C HIS A 242 -7.38 4.65 33.47
N GLY A 243 -8.67 4.59 33.81
CA GLY A 243 -9.33 5.60 34.65
C GLY A 243 -9.67 6.91 33.93
N ARG A 244 -9.47 7.00 32.61
CA ARG A 244 -9.82 8.19 31.82
C ARG A 244 -10.67 7.85 30.60
N THR A 245 -11.77 8.56 30.43
CA THR A 245 -12.62 8.59 29.25
C THR A 245 -11.94 9.31 28.10
N PRO A 246 -12.37 9.09 26.83
CA PRO A 246 -11.84 9.84 25.70
C PRO A 246 -11.99 11.35 25.82
N ILE A 247 -13.12 11.84 26.34
CA ILE A 247 -13.33 13.28 26.51
C ILE A 247 -12.38 13.90 27.52
N GLU A 248 -12.04 13.22 28.62
CA GLU A 248 -11.02 13.71 29.56
C GLU A 248 -9.65 13.83 28.88
N ARG A 249 -9.31 12.89 27.99
CA ARG A 249 -8.07 12.98 27.19
C ARG A 249 -8.09 14.11 26.16
N LEU A 250 -9.25 14.37 25.53
CA LEU A 250 -9.42 15.53 24.65
C LEU A 250 -9.17 16.82 25.44
N CYS A 251 -9.78 16.92 26.62
CA CYS A 251 -9.71 18.10 27.47
C CYS A 251 -8.29 18.48 27.88
N ASP A 252 -7.41 17.51 28.09
CA ASP A 252 -5.99 17.74 28.40
C ASP A 252 -5.22 18.46 27.27
N ARG A 253 -5.75 18.46 26.05
CA ARG A 253 -5.11 19.02 24.84
C ARG A 253 -5.87 20.18 24.22
N LEU A 254 -6.97 20.62 24.85
CA LEU A 254 -7.73 21.76 24.36
C LEU A 254 -6.92 23.04 24.47
N THR A 255 -6.94 23.81 23.39
CA THR A 255 -6.48 25.19 23.31
C THR A 255 -7.68 26.07 23.02
N PHE A 256 -7.55 27.38 23.27
CA PHE A 256 -8.63 28.30 22.92
C PHE A 256 -8.95 28.28 21.41
N GLU A 257 -7.91 28.11 20.59
CA GLU A 257 -8.01 28.07 19.13
C GLU A 257 -8.75 26.82 18.62
N ASN A 258 -8.61 25.70 19.32
CA ASN A 258 -9.25 24.45 18.91
C ASN A 258 -10.62 24.19 19.56
N LEU A 259 -10.98 24.96 20.58
CA LEU A 259 -12.20 24.79 21.34
C LEU A 259 -13.47 24.88 20.48
N ALA A 260 -13.51 25.81 19.51
CA ALA A 260 -14.68 26.00 18.67
C ALA A 260 -15.01 24.75 17.84
N HIS A 261 -14.01 24.11 17.24
CA HIS A 261 -14.21 22.93 16.39
C HIS A 261 -14.33 21.62 17.19
N LEU A 262 -13.80 21.57 18.41
CA LEU A 262 -13.92 20.40 19.31
C LEU A 262 -15.14 20.48 20.24
N SER A 263 -15.80 21.64 20.34
CA SER A 263 -17.02 21.80 21.14
C SER A 263 -18.16 20.83 20.79
N PRO A 264 -18.39 20.43 19.53
CA PRO A 264 -19.41 19.43 19.21
C PRO A 264 -19.10 18.07 19.84
N PHE A 265 -17.83 17.64 19.82
CA PHE A 265 -17.37 16.41 20.47
C PHE A 265 -17.67 16.44 21.98
N ILE A 266 -17.43 17.58 22.62
CA ILE A 266 -17.63 17.75 24.06
C ILE A 266 -19.10 17.65 24.44
N ARG A 267 -19.98 18.35 23.71
CA ARG A 267 -21.43 18.34 23.96
C ARG A 267 -22.01 16.94 23.81
N GLU A 268 -21.62 16.25 22.75
CA GLU A 268 -22.13 14.93 22.43
C GLU A 268 -21.78 13.88 23.49
N TYR A 269 -20.56 13.91 24.03
CA TYR A 269 -20.17 13.03 25.13
C TYR A 269 -21.00 13.23 26.40
N ILE A 270 -21.42 14.47 26.67
CA ILE A 270 -22.27 14.80 27.82
C ILE A 270 -23.69 14.29 27.59
N GLU A 271 -24.22 14.42 26.37
CA GLU A 271 -25.50 13.82 25.99
C GLU A 271 -25.50 12.30 26.12
N LEU A 272 -24.35 11.66 25.90
CA LEU A 272 -24.15 10.21 26.13
C LEU A 272 -24.01 9.84 27.62
N GLY A 273 -24.16 10.79 28.54
CA GLY A 273 -24.20 10.54 29.99
C GLY A 273 -22.83 10.51 30.66
N VAL A 274 -21.76 11.00 30.02
CA VAL A 274 -20.45 11.11 30.67
C VAL A 274 -20.46 12.24 31.70
N PRO A 275 -20.12 11.96 32.97
CA PRO A 275 -20.13 13.00 34.01
C PRO A 275 -19.13 14.12 33.68
N ALA A 276 -19.60 15.37 33.71
CA ALA A 276 -18.74 16.54 33.57
C ALA A 276 -17.83 16.80 34.79
N ALA A 277 -17.89 15.95 35.82
CA ALA A 277 -17.22 16.15 37.11
C ALA A 277 -15.69 16.26 37.00
N ASN A 278 -15.10 15.61 35.99
CA ASN A 278 -13.66 15.60 35.75
C ASN A 278 -13.26 16.51 34.57
N MET A 279 -14.20 17.26 33.99
CA MET A 279 -13.89 18.20 32.91
C MET A 279 -13.37 19.54 33.48
N PRO A 280 -12.47 20.24 32.77
CA PRO A 280 -12.11 21.61 33.10
C PRO A 280 -13.35 22.50 33.33
N ARG A 281 -13.32 23.34 34.38
CA ARG A 281 -14.47 24.20 34.77
C ARG A 281 -14.98 25.10 33.65
N VAL A 282 -14.12 25.49 32.72
CA VAL A 282 -14.48 26.31 31.55
C VAL A 282 -15.44 25.54 30.62
N LEU A 283 -15.28 24.22 30.51
CA LEU A 283 -16.12 23.37 29.67
C LEU A 283 -17.42 22.98 30.37
N SER A 284 -17.40 22.74 31.68
CA SER A 284 -18.63 22.46 32.42
C SER A 284 -19.62 23.64 32.42
N GLY A 285 -19.12 24.87 32.19
CA GLY A 285 -19.95 26.06 31.94
C GLY A 285 -20.54 26.14 30.53
N LEU A 286 -19.89 25.55 29.51
CA LEU A 286 -20.36 25.52 28.12
C LEU A 286 -21.45 24.47 27.86
N CYS A 287 -21.70 23.62 28.85
CA CYS A 287 -22.59 22.46 28.76
C CYS A 287 -23.85 22.60 29.63
N LYS A 288 -24.08 23.80 30.19
CA LYS A 288 -25.32 24.22 30.84
C LYS A 288 -26.11 25.11 29.89
#